data_AF-A0A2S9F512-F1
#
_entry.id   AF-A0A2S9F512-F1
#
_cell.length_a   1.000
_cell.length_b   1.000
_cell.length_c   1.000
_cell.angle_alpha   90.00
_cell.angle_beta   90.00
_cell.angle_gamma   90.00
#
_symmetry.space_group_name_H-M   'P 1'
#
loop_
_entity.id
_entity.type
_entity.pdbx_description
1 polymer ?
#
loop_
_entity_poly.entity_id
_entity_poly.type
_entity_poly.pdbx_seq_one_letter_code
_entity_poly.pdbx_strand_id
1 'polypeptide(L)' 'MSGRLVLVRHGQTHGNVERRLDTRPPGAELTDLGRDQAKTFARGLFRPPALLAHSVATRAIQTA' A
#
# COMPACT_ATOMS: atom_id res chain seq x y z
N MET A 1 15.32 -7.59 23.08
CA MET A 1 15.21 -7.40 21.62
C MET A 1 14.11 -6.39 21.34
N SER A 2 14.39 -5.28 20.67
CA SER A 2 13.34 -4.39 20.16
C SER A 2 13.12 -4.62 18.67
N GLY A 3 11.86 -4.67 18.26
CA GLY A 3 11.46 -4.70 16.85
C GLY A 3 11.14 -3.29 16.34
N ARG A 4 11.13 -3.11 15.01
CA ARG A 4 10.64 -1.89 14.37
C ARG A 4 9.34 -2.22 13.63
N LEU A 5 8.24 -1.59 14.03
CA LEU A 5 6.98 -1.62 13.28
C LEU A 5 6.96 -0.43 12.32
N VAL A 6 6.62 -0.67 11.06
CA VAL A 6 6.44 0.36 10.04
C VAL A 6 5.02 0.26 9.52
N LEU A 7 4.25 1.34 9.66
CA LEU A 7 2.87 1.41 9.17
C LEU A 7 2.83 2.26 7.90
N VAL A 8 2.23 1.71 6.85
CA VAL A 8 2.19 2.34 5.53
C VAL A 8 0.76 2.29 5.02
N ARG A 9 0.26 3.42 4.53
CA ARG A 9 -1.02 3.47 3.80
C ARG A 9 -0.80 2.95 2.39
N HIS A 10 -1.80 2.28 1.82
CA HIS A 10 -1.80 1.92 0.41
C HIS A 10 -1.53 3.13 -0.50
N GLY A 11 -0.95 2.89 -1.68
CA GLY A 11 -0.75 3.92 -2.70
C GLY A 11 -2.07 4.53 -3.22
N GLN A 12 -1.96 5.59 -4.02
CA GLN A 12 -3.13 6.21 -4.64
C GLN A 12 -3.92 5.22 -5.50
N THR A 13 -5.25 5.20 -5.32
CA THR A 13 -6.19 4.40 -6.13
C THR A 13 -7.01 5.26 -7.09
N HIS A 14 -7.63 4.65 -8.10
CA HIS A 14 -8.61 5.33 -8.95
C HIS A 14 -9.76 5.96 -8.13
N GLY A 15 -10.25 5.25 -7.10
CA GLY A 15 -11.27 5.78 -6.19
C GLY A 15 -10.80 7.01 -5.40
N ASN A 16 -9.52 7.12 -5.05
CA ASN A 16 -8.99 8.34 -4.41
C ASN A 16 -8.99 9.54 -5.37
N VAL A 17 -8.62 9.32 -6.64
CA VAL A 17 -8.63 10.37 -7.68
C VAL A 17 -10.06 10.85 -7.94
N GLU A 18 -11.01 9.92 -8.03
CA GLU A 18 -12.45 10.20 -8.18
C GLU A 18 -13.10 10.81 -6.93
N ARG A 19 -12.36 10.90 -5.81
CA ARG A 19 -12.89 11.29 -4.49
C ARG A 19 -14.11 10.44 -4.06
N ARG A 20 -14.11 9.16 -4.45
CA ARG A 20 -15.17 8.20 -4.17
C ARG A 20 -14.83 7.40 -2.92
N LEU A 21 -15.84 7.19 -2.06
CA LEU A 21 -15.70 6.33 -0.90
C LEU A 21 -15.70 4.86 -1.35
N ASP A 22 -14.57 4.17 -1.17
CA ASP A 22 -14.33 2.80 -1.64
C ASP A 22 -13.84 1.89 -0.49
N THR A 23 -14.72 1.61 0.46
CA THR A 23 -14.36 0.95 1.74
C THR A 23 -14.46 -0.56 1.71
N ARG A 24 -15.33 -1.16 0.87
CA ARG A 24 -15.57 -2.61 0.80
C ARG A 24 -14.52 -3.30 -0.10
N PRO A 25 -13.78 -4.33 0.38
CA PRO A 25 -12.92 -5.14 -0.49
C PRO A 25 -13.68 -5.85 -1.62
N PRO A 26 -13.04 -6.13 -2.78
CA PRO A 26 -11.62 -5.89 -3.06
C PRO A 26 -11.25 -4.42 -3.28
N GLY A 27 -12.21 -3.57 -3.68
CA GLY A 27 -12.00 -2.14 -3.92
C GLY A 27 -11.23 -1.83 -5.21
N ALA A 28 -11.02 -0.54 -5.46
CA ALA A 28 -10.28 -0.03 -6.61
C ALA A 28 -8.78 -0.36 -6.53
N GLU A 29 -8.18 -0.57 -7.70
CA GLU A 29 -6.75 -0.76 -7.86
C GLU A 29 -5.96 0.54 -7.69
N LEU A 30 -4.65 0.39 -7.50
CA LEU A 30 -3.70 1.49 -7.57
C LEU A 30 -3.69 2.11 -8.97
N THR A 31 -3.53 3.43 -9.03
CA THR A 31 -3.10 4.12 -10.25
C THR A 31 -1.64 3.80 -10.53
N ASP A 32 -1.13 4.19 -11.69
CA ASP A 32 0.30 4.05 -11.99
C ASP A 32 1.16 4.87 -11.01
N LEU A 33 0.69 6.07 -10.65
CA LEU A 33 1.29 6.86 -9.57
C LEU A 33 1.27 6.09 -8.23
N GLY A 34 0.16 5.41 -7.91
CA GLY A 34 0.06 4.59 -6.70
C GLY A 34 1.07 3.45 -6.66
N ARG A 35 1.30 2.77 -7.80
CA ARG A 35 2.33 1.74 -7.93
C ARG A 35 3.74 2.31 -7.77
N ASP A 36 4.00 3.49 -8.33
CA ASP A 36 5.31 4.14 -8.20
C ASP A 36 5.57 4.67 -6.78
N GLN A 37 4.54 5.12 -6.07
CA GLN A 37 4.61 5.44 -4.65
C GLN A 37 5.04 4.22 -3.82
N ALA A 38 4.43 3.05 -4.05
CA ALA A 38 4.78 1.81 -3.37
C ALA A 38 6.25 1.41 -3.64
N LYS A 39 6.68 1.42 -4.90
CA LYS A 39 8.08 1.14 -5.29
C LYS A 39 9.06 2.13 -4.67
N THR A 40 8.72 3.42 -4.63
CA THR A 40 9.57 4.45 -4.06
C THR A 40 9.76 4.26 -2.56
N PHE A 41 8.68 3.95 -1.84
CA PHE A 41 8.77 3.58 -0.43
C PHE A 41 9.66 2.35 -0.21
N ALA A 42 9.45 1.28 -0.99
CA ALA A 42 10.21 0.04 -0.88
C ALA A 42 11.71 0.26 -1.09
N ARG A 43 12.10 1.11 -2.05
CA ARG A 43 13.51 1.49 -2.31
C ARG A 43 14.15 2.25 -1.14
N GLY A 44 13.36 2.92 -0.29
CA GLY A 44 13.85 3.61 0.89
C GLY A 44 14.09 2.70 2.11
N LEU A 45 13.75 1.41 2.03
CA LEU A 45 13.93 0.47 3.14
C LEU A 45 15.41 0.07 3.27
N PHE A 46 15.99 0.32 4.45
CA PHE A 46 17.36 -0.11 4.77
C PHE A 46 17.57 -1.63 4.77
N ARG A 47 16.49 -2.40 4.99
CA ARG A 47 16.50 -3.87 4.99
C ARG A 47 15.09 -4.40 4.71
N PRO A 48 14.96 -5.62 4.14
CA PRO A 48 13.66 -6.27 3.99
C PRO A 48 12.96 -6.47 5.35
N PRO A 49 11.62 -6.40 5.39
CA PRO A 49 10.86 -6.73 6.59
C PRO A 49 10.92 -8.24 6.88
N ALA A 50 10.94 -8.62 8.15
CA ALA A 50 10.83 -10.02 8.56
C ALA A 50 9.39 -10.56 8.45
N LEU A 51 8.40 -9.68 8.51
CA LEU A 51 6.99 -9.97 8.32
C LEU A 51 6.35 -8.82 7.55
N LEU A 52 5.56 -9.15 6.53
CA LEU A 52 4.73 -8.22 5.78
C LEU A 52 3.27 -8.64 5.96
N ALA A 53 2.44 -7.71 6.43
CA ALA A 53 1.02 -7.94 6.66
C ALA A 53 0.21 -6.83 5.97
N HIS A 54 -0.85 -7.22 5.29
CA HIS A 54 -1.78 -6.32 4.61
C HIS A 54 -3.20 -6.88 4.65
N SER A 55 -4.20 -6.03 4.39
CA SER A 55 -5.59 -6.48 4.25
C SER A 55 -5.84 -7.20 2.92
N VAL A 56 -7.02 -7.81 2.76
CA VAL A 56 -7.45 -8.44 1.50
C VAL A 56 -7.84 -7.45 0.38
N ALA A 57 -7.85 -6.14 0.63
CA ALA A 57 -8.18 -5.15 -0.40
C ALA A 57 -7.09 -5.05 -1.48
N THR A 58 -7.49 -4.94 -2.75
CA THR A 58 -6.57 -4.92 -3.91
C THR A 58 -5.49 -3.85 -3.78
N ARG A 59 -5.87 -2.63 -3.37
CA ARG A 59 -4.92 -1.54 -3.10
C ARG A 59 -3.84 -1.86 -2.07
N ALA A 60 -4.18 -2.68 -1.07
CA ALA A 60 -3.22 -3.10 -0.04
C ALA A 60 -2.31 -4.21 -0.56
N ILE A 61 -2.86 -5.19 -1.29
CA ILE A 61 -2.11 -6.26 -1.95
C ILE A 61 -1.11 -5.69 -2.96
N GLN A 62 -1.50 -4.70 -3.76
CA GLN A 62 -0.64 -4.07 -4.77
C GLN A 62 0.43 -3.14 -4.18
N THR A 63 0.28 -2.70 -2.93
CA THR A 63 1.28 -1.85 -2.24
C THR A 63 2.32 -2.69 -1.52
N ALA A 64 1.91 -3.84 -0.98
CA ALA A 64 2.74 -4.75 -0.20
C ALA A 64 3.75 -5.46 -1.11
#